data_AF-A0A518GBV9-F1
#
_entry.id   AF-A0A518GBV9-F1
#
_cell.length_a   1.000
_cell.length_b   1.000
_cell.length_c   1.000
_cell.angle_alpha   90.00
_cell.angle_beta   90.00
_cell.angle_gamma   90.00
#
_symmetry.space_group_name_H-M   'P 1'
#
loop_
_entity.id
_entity.type
_entity.pdbx_description
1 polymer ?
#
loop_
_entity_poly.entity_id
_entity_poly.type
_entity_poly.pdbx_seq_one_letter_code
_entity_poly.pdbx_strand_id
1 'polypeptide(L)'
;MSHSLTSQGTCRLSERDMAMLQAASLAWRGMTSRQCAEHWFHGDLSNARRRLRNLVTSGFLSRLTIQARALPPLLGPSAQWCPNAPLPGFEAVSYQLRKRWAQRAVRDCTAYIATAAAAEMFGGKAGQFKNEAQATHDLGVTQVWMHFDKHQPALAHAWRGEDVMASTRVGQKLPDAFVIDPSDEVKIVIEFGGAYNAQRLRDFHRDCEQRNLPYQIW
;
A
#
# COMPACT_ATOMS: atom_id res chain seq x y z
N MET A 1 -3.10 46.29 -8.55
CA MET A 1 -2.81 45.16 -7.65
C MET A 1 -2.16 44.07 -8.48
N SER A 2 -0.85 43.91 -8.33
CA SER A 2 0.00 43.01 -9.11
C SER A 2 -0.15 41.57 -8.61
N HIS A 3 -0.76 40.71 -9.41
CA HIS A 3 -0.67 39.27 -9.20
C HIS A 3 0.75 38.81 -9.58
N SER A 4 1.55 38.52 -8.56
CA SER A 4 2.83 37.86 -8.69
C SER A 4 2.58 36.41 -9.13
N LEU A 5 2.86 36.11 -10.40
CA LEU A 5 3.00 34.75 -10.89
C LEU A 5 4.29 34.19 -10.30
N THR A 6 4.17 33.46 -9.19
CA THR A 6 5.25 32.64 -8.68
C THR A 6 5.60 31.61 -9.75
N SER A 7 6.75 31.82 -10.39
CA SER A 7 7.42 30.88 -11.28
C SER A 7 7.48 29.49 -10.63
N GLN A 8 6.53 28.62 -10.97
CA GLN A 8 6.61 27.19 -10.71
C GLN A 8 7.80 26.66 -11.51
N GLY A 9 8.93 26.42 -10.85
CA GLY A 9 10.02 25.68 -11.45
C GLY A 9 9.47 24.32 -11.89
N THR A 10 9.43 24.08 -13.20
CA THR A 10 8.97 22.82 -13.79
C THR A 10 9.83 21.68 -13.25
N CYS A 11 9.27 20.88 -12.34
CA CYS A 11 9.91 19.66 -11.89
C CYS A 11 9.82 18.64 -13.01
N ARG A 12 10.96 18.37 -13.67
CA ARG A 12 11.06 17.27 -14.62
C ARG A 12 10.91 15.95 -13.86
N LEU A 13 9.85 15.21 -14.15
CA LEU A 13 9.63 13.87 -13.63
C LEU A 13 10.56 12.89 -14.36
N SER A 14 11.27 12.05 -13.59
CA SER A 14 12.00 10.90 -14.12
C SER A 14 11.10 9.67 -14.18
N GLU A 15 11.53 8.62 -14.87
CA GLU A 15 10.81 7.33 -14.89
C GLU A 15 10.54 6.78 -13.49
N ARG A 16 11.50 6.95 -12.57
CA ARG A 16 11.35 6.57 -11.17
C ARG A 16 10.22 7.34 -10.48
N ASP A 17 10.09 8.63 -10.77
CA ASP A 17 9.01 9.43 -10.17
C ASP A 17 7.67 9.03 -10.75
N MET A 18 7.62 8.77 -12.06
CA MET A 18 6.41 8.27 -12.71
C MET A 18 5.96 6.94 -12.09
N ALA A 19 6.88 5.99 -11.92
CA ALA A 19 6.60 4.71 -11.27
C ALA A 19 6.12 4.89 -9.81
N MET A 20 6.77 5.78 -9.06
CA MET A 20 6.40 6.07 -7.67
C MET A 20 5.01 6.71 -7.56
N LEU A 21 4.71 7.72 -8.40
CA LEU A 21 3.43 8.41 -8.39
C LEU A 21 2.30 7.53 -8.91
N GLN A 22 2.58 6.68 -9.90
CA GLN A 22 1.62 5.68 -10.39
C GLN A 22 1.27 4.69 -9.27
N ALA A 23 2.27 4.13 -8.59
CA ALA A 23 2.04 3.21 -7.47
C ALA A 23 1.29 3.88 -6.31
N ALA A 24 1.63 5.13 -5.98
CA ALA A 24 0.94 5.93 -4.96
C ALA A 24 -0.52 6.24 -5.32
N SER A 25 -0.87 6.20 -6.59
CA SER A 25 -2.23 6.51 -7.08
C SER A 25 -3.08 5.27 -7.28
N LEU A 26 -2.46 4.13 -7.59
CA LEU A 26 -3.16 2.91 -7.98
C LEU A 26 -3.07 1.77 -6.97
N ALA A 27 -2.01 1.73 -6.16
CA ALA A 27 -1.67 0.55 -5.38
C ALA A 27 -1.72 0.74 -3.86
N TRP A 28 -1.28 1.89 -3.35
CA TRP A 28 -1.16 2.14 -1.92
C TRP A 28 -1.40 3.60 -1.55
N ARG A 29 -1.83 3.86 -0.31
CA ARG A 29 -2.22 5.20 0.15
C ARG A 29 -1.08 6.12 0.53
N GLY A 30 -0.03 5.58 1.14
CA GLY A 30 1.12 6.40 1.50
C GLY A 30 2.35 5.61 1.88
N MET A 31 3.47 6.32 1.93
CA MET A 31 4.80 5.74 2.04
C MET A 31 5.67 6.57 3.00
N THR A 32 6.56 5.93 3.74
CA THR A 32 7.59 6.65 4.51
C THR A 32 8.83 7.00 3.69
N SER A 33 9.61 7.99 4.14
CA SER A 33 10.93 8.29 3.52
C SER A 33 11.85 7.07 3.46
N ARG A 34 11.74 6.17 4.45
CA ARG A 34 12.59 4.97 4.56
C ARG A 34 12.19 3.91 3.52
N GLN A 35 10.89 3.63 3.39
CA GLN A 35 10.38 2.76 2.33
C GLN A 35 10.77 3.30 0.94
N CYS A 36 10.64 4.61 0.74
CA CYS A 36 11.11 5.25 -0.49
C CYS A 36 12.60 4.99 -0.76
N ALA A 37 13.43 5.23 0.26
CA ALA A 37 14.87 5.06 0.15
C ALA A 37 15.28 3.62 -0.16
N GLU A 38 14.71 2.67 0.58
CA GLU A 38 15.01 1.24 0.44
C GLU A 38 14.58 0.71 -0.92
N HIS A 39 13.44 1.16 -1.46
CA HIS A 39 12.89 0.65 -2.70
C HIS A 39 13.46 1.31 -3.97
N TRP A 40 13.57 2.65 -4.04
CA TRP A 40 14.00 3.34 -5.27
C TRP A 40 15.39 3.99 -5.21
N PHE A 41 16.02 4.06 -4.03
CA PHE A 41 17.29 4.76 -3.84
C PHE A 41 18.36 3.89 -3.19
N HIS A 42 18.20 2.56 -3.22
CA HIS A 42 19.17 1.59 -2.68
C HIS A 42 19.57 1.89 -1.22
N GLY A 43 18.63 2.40 -0.42
CA GLY A 43 18.84 2.78 0.97
C GLY A 43 19.34 4.22 1.20
N ASP A 44 19.61 5.00 0.16
CA ASP A 44 20.05 6.40 0.29
C ASP A 44 18.88 7.31 0.71
N LEU A 45 18.77 7.49 2.03
CA LEU A 45 17.73 8.30 2.65
C LEU A 45 17.86 9.80 2.35
N SER A 46 19.08 10.30 2.11
CA SER A 46 19.30 11.72 1.84
C SER A 46 18.75 12.08 0.46
N ASN A 47 19.12 11.30 -0.56
CA ASN A 47 18.63 11.49 -1.91
C ASN A 47 17.12 11.23 -2.03
N ALA A 48 16.60 10.20 -1.35
CA ALA A 48 15.16 9.96 -1.31
C ALA A 48 14.39 11.16 -0.72
N ARG A 49 14.82 11.68 0.44
CA ARG A 49 14.19 12.86 1.07
C ARG A 49 14.27 14.11 0.20
N ARG A 50 15.40 14.34 -0.46
CA ARG A 50 15.57 15.45 -1.40
C ARG A 50 14.58 15.34 -2.56
N ARG A 51 14.43 14.15 -3.16
CA ARG A 51 13.48 13.95 -4.26
C ARG A 51 12.04 14.08 -3.82
N LEU A 52 11.66 13.46 -2.70
CA LEU A 52 10.32 13.57 -2.13
C LEU A 52 9.94 15.03 -1.83
N ARG A 53 10.88 15.84 -1.32
CA ARG A 53 10.67 17.27 -1.13
C ARG A 53 10.35 17.99 -2.44
N ASN A 54 11.09 17.69 -3.51
CA ASN A 54 10.82 18.28 -4.82
C ASN A 54 9.42 17.90 -5.35
N LEU A 55 9.02 16.63 -5.19
CA LEU A 55 7.67 16.19 -5.58
C LEU A 55 6.57 16.87 -4.76
N VAL A 56 6.82 17.14 -3.47
CA VAL A 56 5.91 17.93 -2.61
C VAL A 56 5.83 19.38 -3.07
N THR A 57 6.96 20.04 -3.30
CA THR A 57 7.00 21.43 -3.80
C THR A 57 6.32 21.57 -5.16
N SER A 58 6.32 20.51 -5.96
CA SER A 58 5.67 20.46 -7.27
C SER A 58 4.19 20.06 -7.22
N GLY A 59 3.64 19.80 -6.04
CA GLY A 59 2.22 19.48 -5.85
C GLY A 59 1.83 18.03 -6.15
N PHE A 60 2.77 17.11 -6.41
CA PHE A 60 2.46 15.70 -6.70
C PHE A 60 2.31 14.85 -5.43
N LEU A 61 2.98 15.23 -4.35
CA LEU A 61 2.88 14.56 -3.05
C LEU A 61 2.48 15.55 -1.96
N SER A 62 1.72 15.07 -0.97
CA SER A 62 1.59 15.77 0.31
C SER A 62 2.46 15.11 1.36
N ARG A 63 3.12 15.93 2.19
CA ARG A 63 3.92 15.47 3.32
C ARG A 63 3.07 15.54 4.60
N LEU A 64 3.06 14.45 5.35
CA LEU A 64 2.33 14.34 6.61
C LEU A 64 3.27 13.86 7.73
N THR A 65 2.97 14.26 8.96
CA THR A 65 3.48 13.59 10.16
C THR A 65 2.39 12.67 10.65
N ILE A 66 2.70 11.39 10.77
CA ILE A 66 1.78 10.34 11.23
C ILE A 66 2.41 9.58 12.39
N GLN A 67 1.57 8.98 13.21
CA GLN A 67 1.99 8.00 14.19
C GLN A 67 1.84 6.60 13.60
N ALA A 68 2.91 5.82 13.62
CA ALA A 68 2.91 4.46 13.13
C ALA A 68 3.96 3.59 13.83
N ARG A 69 3.72 2.28 13.86
CA ARG A 69 4.72 1.31 14.32
C ARG A 69 5.74 1.07 13.21
N ALA A 70 7.00 0.85 13.60
CA ALA A 70 8.01 0.42 12.64
C ALA A 70 7.58 -0.89 11.97
N LEU A 71 7.68 -1.03 10.65
CA LEU A 71 7.37 -2.30 9.98
C LEU A 71 8.52 -3.29 10.16
N PRO A 72 8.24 -4.58 10.42
CA PRO A 72 9.25 -5.63 10.30
C PRO A 72 9.55 -5.92 8.82
N PRO A 73 10.68 -6.59 8.54
CA PRO A 73 10.88 -7.23 7.24
C PRO A 73 9.71 -8.17 6.92
N LEU A 74 9.09 -7.99 5.75
CA LEU A 74 8.08 -8.90 5.22
C LEU A 74 8.79 -9.91 4.31
N LEU A 75 9.02 -11.11 4.84
CA LEU A 75 9.74 -12.18 4.14
C LEU A 75 8.86 -12.94 3.15
N GLY A 76 7.55 -12.94 3.39
CA GLY A 76 6.55 -13.64 2.61
C GLY A 76 5.19 -13.57 3.29
N PRO A 77 4.14 -14.12 2.66
CA PRO A 77 2.81 -14.17 3.25
C PRO A 77 2.78 -15.14 4.43
N SER A 78 2.02 -14.78 5.47
CA SER A 78 1.73 -15.65 6.61
C SER A 78 0.80 -16.80 6.23
N ALA A 79 -0.04 -16.62 5.20
CA ALA A 79 -0.86 -17.67 4.60
C ALA A 79 -1.19 -17.39 3.13
N GLN A 80 -1.38 -18.45 2.36
CA GLN A 80 -1.92 -18.41 1.01
C GLN A 80 -3.01 -19.47 0.89
N TRP A 81 -4.02 -19.21 0.06
CA TRP A 81 -5.07 -20.17 -0.22
C TRP A 81 -5.63 -19.95 -1.63
N CYS A 82 -6.04 -21.03 -2.28
CA CYS A 82 -6.81 -21.01 -3.51
C CYS A 82 -7.99 -21.98 -3.40
N PRO A 83 -9.06 -21.80 -4.21
CA PRO A 83 -10.21 -22.70 -4.20
C PRO A 83 -9.82 -24.17 -4.28
N ASN A 84 -10.46 -24.99 -3.44
CA ASN A 84 -10.20 -26.42 -3.26
C ASN A 84 -8.87 -26.79 -2.56
N ALA A 85 -8.04 -25.81 -2.17
CA ALA A 85 -6.87 -26.08 -1.33
C ALA A 85 -7.26 -26.28 0.15
N PRO A 86 -6.44 -27.00 0.94
CA PRO A 86 -6.65 -27.13 2.38
C PRO A 86 -6.72 -25.78 3.10
N LEU A 87 -7.56 -25.71 4.14
CA LEU A 87 -7.72 -24.50 4.94
C LEU A 87 -6.42 -24.11 5.66
N PRO A 88 -6.04 -22.82 5.68
CA PRO A 88 -4.95 -22.36 6.51
C PRO A 88 -5.25 -22.54 8.01
N GLY A 89 -4.22 -22.83 8.80
CA GLY A 89 -4.33 -22.84 10.26
C GLY A 89 -4.49 -21.43 10.83
N PHE A 90 -5.72 -20.90 10.85
CA PHE A 90 -6.01 -19.50 11.21
C PHE A 90 -5.50 -19.09 12.60
N GLU A 91 -5.44 -20.00 13.56
CA GLU A 91 -4.87 -19.80 14.88
C GLU A 91 -3.38 -19.49 14.80
N ALA A 92 -2.63 -20.29 14.02
CA ALA A 92 -1.21 -20.10 13.80
C ALA A 92 -0.92 -18.80 13.05
N VAL A 93 -1.71 -18.51 12.00
CA VAL A 93 -1.61 -17.25 11.25
C VAL A 93 -1.89 -16.06 12.16
N SER A 94 -2.98 -16.08 12.95
CA SER A 94 -3.30 -15.02 13.90
C SER A 94 -2.19 -14.81 14.92
N TYR A 95 -1.59 -15.89 15.45
CA TYR A 95 -0.45 -15.79 16.36
C TYR A 95 0.75 -15.11 15.70
N GLN A 96 1.13 -15.51 14.48
CA GLN A 96 2.23 -14.90 13.73
C GLN A 96 2.00 -13.40 13.47
N LEU A 97 0.80 -13.04 13.02
CA LEU A 97 0.42 -11.65 12.76
C LEU A 97 0.45 -10.81 14.03
N ARG A 98 -0.07 -11.30 15.16
CA ARG A 98 -0.01 -10.56 16.44
C ARG A 98 1.43 -10.42 16.96
N LYS A 99 2.23 -11.50 16.87
CA LYS A 99 3.62 -11.52 17.33
C LYS A 99 4.46 -10.47 16.61
N ARG A 100 4.14 -10.14 15.36
CA ARG A 100 4.74 -9.06 14.56
C ARG A 100 4.82 -7.73 15.31
N TRP A 101 3.81 -7.44 16.13
CA TRP A 101 3.59 -6.12 16.73
C TRP A 101 3.95 -6.04 18.22
N ALA A 102 4.14 -7.18 18.88
CA ALA A 102 4.21 -7.29 20.35
C ALA A 102 5.30 -6.42 21.02
N GLN A 103 6.34 -6.01 20.30
CA GLN A 103 7.47 -5.23 20.85
C GLN A 103 7.73 -3.93 20.07
N ARG A 104 6.77 -3.48 19.25
CA ARG A 104 6.99 -2.36 18.33
C ARG A 104 6.23 -1.14 18.80
N ALA A 105 6.95 -0.20 19.40
CA ALA A 105 6.38 1.08 19.83
C ALA A 105 5.87 1.90 18.64
N VAL A 106 4.82 2.67 18.92
CA VAL A 106 4.32 3.72 18.05
C VAL A 106 5.30 4.87 18.08
N ARG A 107 5.59 5.46 16.92
CA ARG A 107 6.44 6.64 16.80
C ARG A 107 5.95 7.57 15.72
N ASP A 108 6.24 8.85 15.88
CA ASP A 108 6.05 9.82 14.81
C ASP A 108 6.97 9.48 13.63
N CYS A 109 6.42 9.53 12.42
CA CYS A 109 7.20 9.41 11.20
C CYS A 109 6.63 10.29 10.09
N THR A 110 7.50 10.69 9.17
CA THR A 110 7.08 11.43 7.98
C THR A 110 6.63 10.45 6.91
N ALA A 111 5.38 10.62 6.46
CA ALA A 111 4.81 9.91 5.34
C ALA A 111 4.46 10.87 4.18
N TYR A 112 4.31 10.29 3.00
CA TYR A 112 3.96 10.96 1.77
C TYR A 112 2.80 10.23 1.12
N ILE A 113 1.84 10.99 0.63
CA ILE A 113 0.64 10.52 -0.04
C ILE A 113 0.54 11.18 -1.42
N ALA A 114 -0.09 10.50 -2.39
CA ALA A 114 -0.43 11.13 -3.67
C ALA A 114 -1.45 12.24 -3.46
N THR A 115 -1.27 13.37 -4.15
CA THR A 115 -2.29 14.43 -4.25
C THR A 115 -3.33 14.09 -5.31
N ALA A 116 -4.40 14.88 -5.39
CA ALA A 116 -5.37 14.78 -6.49
C ALA A 116 -4.69 14.97 -7.86
N ALA A 117 -3.76 15.91 -7.98
CA ALA A 117 -3.01 16.14 -9.22
C ALA A 117 -2.21 14.91 -9.66
N ALA A 118 -1.55 14.21 -8.73
CA ALA A 118 -0.88 12.95 -9.06
C ALA A 118 -1.89 11.85 -9.44
N ALA A 119 -3.00 11.73 -8.70
CA ALA A 119 -4.02 10.73 -8.97
C ALA A 119 -4.66 10.90 -10.36
N GLU A 120 -4.94 12.13 -10.78
CA GLU A 120 -5.50 12.47 -12.09
C GLU A 120 -4.61 12.01 -13.25
N MET A 121 -3.28 12.09 -13.09
CA MET A 121 -2.33 11.62 -14.12
C MET A 121 -2.45 10.13 -14.44
N PHE A 122 -2.93 9.32 -13.49
CA PHE A 122 -2.95 7.87 -13.59
C PHE A 122 -4.36 7.27 -13.49
N GLY A 123 -5.41 8.10 -13.41
CA GLY A 123 -6.79 7.64 -13.18
C GLY A 123 -6.99 6.95 -11.83
N GLY A 124 -6.19 7.33 -10.82
CA GLY A 124 -6.15 6.69 -9.52
C GLY A 124 -6.89 7.45 -8.42
N LYS A 125 -6.45 7.25 -7.17
CA LYS A 125 -6.97 7.92 -5.98
C LYS A 125 -5.87 8.67 -5.25
N ALA A 126 -6.22 9.82 -4.69
CA ALA A 126 -5.36 10.52 -3.74
C ALA A 126 -5.32 9.75 -2.41
N GLY A 127 -4.18 9.80 -1.73
CA GLY A 127 -4.02 9.11 -0.45
C GLY A 127 -4.61 9.91 0.72
N GLN A 128 -4.99 9.21 1.79
CA GLN A 128 -5.32 9.82 3.08
C GLN A 128 -5.04 8.84 4.21
N PHE A 129 -4.66 9.34 5.39
CA PHE A 129 -4.61 8.56 6.63
C PHE A 129 -5.65 9.12 7.60
N LYS A 130 -6.56 8.29 8.13
CA LYS A 130 -7.59 8.77 9.09
C LYS A 130 -7.12 8.71 10.54
N ASN A 131 -6.32 7.70 10.91
CA ASN A 131 -5.79 7.52 12.25
C ASN A 131 -4.52 6.67 12.27
N GLU A 132 -3.87 6.55 13.44
CA GLU A 132 -2.62 5.82 13.66
C GLU A 132 -2.70 4.34 13.26
N ALA A 133 -3.75 3.63 13.70
CA ALA A 133 -3.90 2.21 13.44
C ALA A 133 -3.99 1.94 11.93
N GLN A 134 -4.74 2.80 11.23
CA GLN A 134 -4.82 2.78 9.77
C GLN A 134 -3.48 3.13 9.12
N ALA A 135 -2.73 4.11 9.66
CA ALA A 135 -1.45 4.49 9.11
C ALA A 135 -0.42 3.35 9.17
N THR A 136 -0.30 2.66 10.31
CA THR A 136 0.57 1.47 10.41
C THR A 136 0.17 0.39 9.41
N HIS A 137 -1.14 0.16 9.28
CA HIS A 137 -1.70 -0.82 8.36
C HIS A 137 -1.39 -0.48 6.89
N ASP A 138 -1.70 0.73 6.44
CA ASP A 138 -1.52 1.18 5.06
C ASP A 138 -0.03 1.23 4.67
N LEU A 139 0.86 1.62 5.59
CA LEU A 139 2.30 1.51 5.37
C LEU A 139 2.72 0.03 5.19
N GLY A 140 2.06 -0.89 5.90
CA GLY A 140 2.24 -2.33 5.75
C GLY A 140 1.83 -2.84 4.36
N VAL A 141 0.64 -2.45 3.88
CA VAL A 141 0.17 -2.74 2.52
C VAL A 141 1.17 -2.22 1.47
N THR A 142 1.69 -1.02 1.67
CA THR A 142 2.74 -0.43 0.82
C THR A 142 4.00 -1.30 0.79
N GLN A 143 4.40 -1.85 1.94
CA GLN A 143 5.56 -2.74 2.02
C GLN A 143 5.33 -4.08 1.31
N VAL A 144 4.10 -4.60 1.31
CA VAL A 144 3.73 -5.79 0.54
C VAL A 144 3.80 -5.48 -0.96
N TRP A 145 3.25 -4.36 -1.41
CA TRP A 145 3.36 -3.96 -2.81
C TRP A 145 4.83 -3.84 -3.25
N MET A 146 5.70 -3.24 -2.44
CA MET A 146 7.14 -3.15 -2.73
C MET A 146 7.83 -4.53 -2.79
N HIS A 147 7.37 -5.49 -1.99
CA HIS A 147 7.83 -6.87 -2.10
C HIS A 147 7.43 -7.47 -3.46
N PHE A 148 6.18 -7.27 -3.87
CA PHE A 148 5.70 -7.71 -5.19
C PHE A 148 6.47 -7.03 -6.32
N ASP A 149 6.69 -5.72 -6.26
CA ASP A 149 7.41 -5.00 -7.33
C ASP A 149 8.84 -5.53 -7.50
N LYS A 150 9.51 -5.85 -6.38
CA LYS A 150 10.86 -6.40 -6.40
C LYS A 150 10.94 -7.86 -6.90
N HIS A 151 9.98 -8.70 -6.54
CA HIS A 151 10.08 -10.16 -6.73
C HIS A 151 9.16 -10.70 -7.83
N GLN A 152 8.06 -10.02 -8.11
CA GLN A 152 7.00 -10.40 -9.04
C GLN A 152 6.40 -9.14 -9.71
N PRO A 153 7.20 -8.36 -10.47
CA PRO A 153 6.80 -7.03 -10.96
C PRO A 153 5.53 -7.04 -11.82
N ALA A 154 5.27 -8.13 -12.55
CA ALA A 154 4.03 -8.31 -13.30
C ALA A 154 2.79 -8.27 -12.39
N LEU A 155 2.85 -8.91 -11.22
CA LEU A 155 1.75 -8.88 -10.25
C LEU A 155 1.63 -7.51 -9.56
N ALA A 156 2.75 -6.82 -9.34
CA ALA A 156 2.75 -5.46 -8.79
C ALA A 156 2.11 -4.44 -9.75
N HIS A 157 2.32 -4.60 -11.06
CA HIS A 157 1.70 -3.77 -12.08
C HIS A 157 0.19 -4.03 -12.20
N ALA A 158 -0.22 -5.28 -12.04
CA ALA A 158 -1.61 -5.72 -11.96
C ALA A 158 -2.31 -5.38 -10.62
N TRP A 159 -1.59 -4.80 -9.67
CA TRP A 159 -2.13 -4.48 -8.34
C TRP A 159 -3.08 -3.28 -8.40
N ARG A 160 -4.22 -3.39 -7.72
CA ARG A 160 -5.17 -2.29 -7.46
C ARG A 160 -5.46 -2.24 -5.97
N GLY A 161 -5.19 -1.09 -5.35
CA GLY A 161 -5.53 -0.83 -3.96
C GLY A 161 -7.03 -0.70 -3.75
N GLU A 162 -7.48 -0.88 -2.51
CA GLU A 162 -8.91 -0.88 -2.17
C GLU A 162 -9.66 0.39 -2.60
N ASP A 163 -9.03 1.57 -2.53
CA ASP A 163 -9.70 2.84 -2.88
C ASP A 163 -10.03 2.92 -4.37
N VAL A 164 -9.24 2.26 -5.22
CA VAL A 164 -9.48 2.18 -6.66
C VAL A 164 -10.64 1.21 -6.95
N MET A 165 -10.76 0.14 -6.17
CA MET A 165 -11.77 -0.91 -6.36
C MET A 165 -13.08 -0.63 -5.61
N ALA A 166 -13.11 0.33 -4.69
CA ALA A 166 -14.25 0.58 -3.82
C ALA A 166 -15.56 0.85 -4.58
N SER A 167 -15.50 1.62 -5.69
CA SER A 167 -16.69 1.97 -6.47
C SER A 167 -17.31 0.79 -7.22
N THR A 168 -16.54 -0.24 -7.55
CA THR A 168 -17.04 -1.42 -8.28
C THR A 168 -17.48 -2.56 -7.34
N ARG A 169 -17.36 -2.37 -6.03
CA ARG A 169 -17.61 -3.40 -5.01
C ARG A 169 -18.54 -2.95 -3.89
N VAL A 170 -19.54 -2.14 -4.23
CA VAL A 170 -20.55 -1.63 -3.28
C VAL A 170 -21.24 -2.80 -2.57
N GLY A 171 -21.25 -2.78 -1.24
CA GLY A 171 -21.87 -3.82 -0.40
C GLY A 171 -21.05 -5.10 -0.23
N GLN A 172 -19.87 -5.20 -0.85
CA GLN A 172 -18.93 -6.30 -0.64
C GLN A 172 -17.88 -5.91 0.39
N LYS A 173 -17.32 -6.92 1.08
CA LYS A 173 -16.10 -6.70 1.85
C LYS A 173 -14.98 -6.30 0.89
N LEU A 174 -14.25 -5.24 1.27
CA LEU A 174 -13.08 -4.75 0.55
C LEU A 174 -11.82 -5.25 1.24
N PRO A 175 -11.10 -6.20 0.63
CA PRO A 175 -9.70 -6.45 0.93
C PRO A 175 -8.82 -5.24 0.65
N ASP A 176 -7.62 -5.24 1.23
CA ASP A 176 -6.67 -4.13 1.11
C ASP A 176 -6.20 -3.91 -0.32
N ALA A 177 -6.08 -4.98 -1.09
CA ALA A 177 -5.72 -4.92 -2.49
C ALA A 177 -6.12 -6.16 -3.30
N PHE A 178 -6.04 -6.00 -4.61
CA PHE A 178 -6.36 -7.00 -5.60
C PHE A 178 -5.26 -7.06 -6.66
N VAL A 179 -5.00 -8.24 -7.18
CA VAL A 179 -4.26 -8.44 -8.43
C VAL A 179 -5.29 -8.81 -9.49
N ILE A 180 -5.39 -7.99 -10.53
CA ILE A 180 -6.35 -8.17 -11.63
C ILE A 180 -5.64 -8.65 -12.90
N ASP A 181 -6.37 -9.34 -13.77
CA ASP A 181 -5.86 -9.67 -15.11
C ASP A 181 -6.21 -8.59 -16.14
N PRO A 182 -5.77 -8.73 -17.41
CA PRO A 182 -6.10 -7.75 -18.45
C PRO A 182 -7.59 -7.62 -18.79
N SER A 183 -8.45 -8.50 -18.28
CA SER A 183 -9.92 -8.43 -18.42
C SER A 183 -10.59 -7.83 -17.17
N ASP A 184 -9.82 -7.21 -16.27
CA ASP A 184 -10.24 -6.67 -14.98
C ASP A 184 -10.81 -7.71 -13.99
N GLU A 185 -10.56 -9.00 -14.22
CA GLU A 185 -10.97 -10.08 -13.33
C GLU A 185 -9.97 -10.25 -12.19
N VAL A 186 -10.46 -10.43 -10.97
CA VAL A 186 -9.59 -10.62 -9.79
C VAL A 186 -8.98 -12.01 -9.80
N LYS A 187 -7.63 -12.06 -9.82
CA LYS A 187 -6.86 -13.30 -9.70
C LYS A 187 -6.44 -13.59 -8.28
N ILE A 188 -6.06 -12.57 -7.51
CA ILE A 188 -5.57 -12.73 -6.15
C ILE A 188 -6.07 -11.56 -5.31
N VAL A 189 -6.58 -11.86 -4.12
CA VAL A 189 -6.86 -10.90 -3.07
C VAL A 189 -5.67 -10.81 -2.12
N ILE A 190 -5.29 -9.60 -1.72
CA ILE A 190 -4.22 -9.37 -0.77
C ILE A 190 -4.79 -8.69 0.48
N GLU A 191 -4.51 -9.27 1.64
CA GLU A 191 -4.85 -8.73 2.95
C GLU A 191 -3.57 -8.58 3.78
N PHE A 192 -3.32 -7.40 4.33
CA PHE A 192 -2.26 -7.15 5.29
C PHE A 192 -2.77 -7.39 6.71
N GLY A 193 -2.24 -8.43 7.34
CA GLY A 193 -2.65 -8.82 8.68
C GLY A 193 -2.10 -7.88 9.75
N GLY A 194 -2.98 -7.05 10.30
CA GLY A 194 -2.73 -6.33 11.56
C GLY A 194 -2.73 -7.27 12.78
N ALA A 195 -3.24 -6.80 13.92
CA ALA A 195 -3.42 -7.63 15.11
C ALA A 195 -4.71 -8.49 15.05
N TYR A 196 -4.96 -9.15 13.91
CA TYR A 196 -6.21 -9.90 13.69
C TYR A 196 -6.29 -11.13 14.58
N ASN A 197 -7.48 -11.40 15.12
CA ASN A 197 -7.80 -12.67 15.76
C ASN A 197 -8.16 -13.75 14.72
N ALA A 198 -8.18 -15.01 15.14
CA ALA A 198 -8.50 -16.12 14.23
C ALA A 198 -9.91 -16.02 13.63
N GLN A 199 -10.87 -15.44 14.36
CA GLN A 199 -12.23 -15.26 13.86
C GLN A 199 -12.28 -14.29 12.68
N ARG A 200 -11.59 -13.15 12.76
CA ARG A 200 -11.51 -12.18 11.65
C ARG A 200 -10.89 -12.80 10.39
N LEU A 201 -9.90 -13.69 10.57
CA LEU A 201 -9.30 -14.43 9.46
C LEU A 201 -10.28 -15.44 8.85
N ARG A 202 -11.06 -16.14 9.68
CA ARG A 202 -12.14 -17.04 9.21
C ARG A 202 -13.22 -16.29 8.44
N ASP A 203 -13.61 -15.11 8.91
CA ASP A 203 -14.63 -14.29 8.24
C ASP A 203 -14.12 -13.75 6.90
N PHE A 204 -12.85 -13.37 6.83
CA PHE A 204 -12.18 -13.05 5.55
C PHE A 204 -12.13 -14.27 4.61
N HIS A 205 -11.72 -15.43 5.11
CA HIS A 205 -11.67 -16.65 4.33
C HIS A 205 -13.05 -17.00 3.74
N ARG A 206 -14.11 -16.96 4.55
CA ARG A 206 -15.48 -17.28 4.12
C ARG A 206 -15.94 -16.37 2.98
N ASP A 207 -15.64 -15.08 3.06
CA ASP A 207 -15.96 -14.11 2.01
C ASP A 207 -15.16 -14.37 0.72
N CYS A 208 -13.89 -14.78 0.82
CA CYS A 208 -13.09 -15.19 -0.34
C CYS A 208 -13.58 -16.51 -0.94
N GLU A 209 -13.91 -17.51 -0.10
CA GLU A 209 -14.42 -18.82 -0.52
C GLU A 209 -15.76 -18.69 -1.25
N GLN A 210 -16.71 -17.93 -0.71
CA GLN A 210 -18.01 -17.67 -1.33
C GLN A 210 -17.91 -17.02 -2.71
N ARG A 211 -16.84 -16.25 -2.96
CA ARG A 211 -16.58 -15.57 -4.23
C ARG A 211 -15.56 -16.29 -5.11
N ASN A 212 -15.09 -17.47 -4.70
CA ASN A 212 -14.07 -18.25 -5.40
C ASN A 212 -12.76 -17.47 -5.65
N LEU A 213 -12.33 -16.65 -4.67
CA LEU A 213 -11.17 -15.77 -4.79
C LEU A 213 -9.94 -16.35 -4.07
N PRO A 214 -8.84 -16.65 -4.77
CA PRO A 214 -7.55 -16.93 -4.14
C PRO A 214 -7.05 -15.73 -3.35
N TYR A 215 -6.31 -15.97 -2.26
CA TYR A 215 -5.79 -14.88 -1.45
C TYR A 215 -4.40 -15.12 -0.86
N GLN A 216 -3.75 -14.03 -0.48
CA GLN A 216 -2.58 -14.02 0.38
C GLN A 216 -2.81 -13.12 1.59
N ILE A 217 -2.47 -13.63 2.77
CA ILE A 217 -2.49 -12.88 4.03
C ILE A 217 -1.04 -12.58 4.40
N TRP A 218 -0.71 -11.30 4.44
CA TRP A 218 0.63 -10.81 4.70
C TRP A 218 0.83 -10.47 6.16
#